data_AF-A0A6A6WAD3-F1
#
_entry.id   AF-A0A6A6WAD3-F1
#
_cell.length_a   1.000
_cell.length_b   1.000
_cell.length_c   1.000
_cell.angle_alpha   90.00
_cell.angle_beta   90.00
_cell.angle_gamma   90.00
#
_symmetry.space_group_name_H-M   'P 1'
#
loop_
_entity.id
_entity.type
_entity.pdbx_description
1 polymer ?
#
loop_
_entity_poly.entity_id
_entity_poly.type
_entity_poly.pdbx_seq_one_letter_code
_entity_poly.pdbx_strand_id
1 'polypeptide(L)'
;MHPFLSLIHLIQLLLVIPLLTSALTIRPTTTTNPLRRQVQEGSPVPGKVNFCTGTNTSGDCDWRVVTFGECNALPDGFAKNTGSFMVAAGAVCYVTMNEDAAGECVANAGYAVRPPGNVDMFNVQGRDFGHAVTGFRCERCDECQTN
;
A
#
# COMPACT_ATOMS: atom_id res chain seq x y z
N MET A 1 -14.37 25.32 -86.32
CA MET A 1 -13.66 26.20 -85.38
C MET A 1 -14.19 25.92 -83.98
N HIS A 2 -13.35 25.31 -83.14
CA HIS A 2 -13.48 25.26 -81.67
C HIS A 2 -13.27 26.70 -81.11
N PRO A 3 -13.73 27.09 -79.89
CA PRO A 3 -13.80 26.28 -78.66
C PRO A 3 -15.11 26.42 -77.84
N PHE A 4 -15.62 25.45 -77.06
CA PHE A 4 -15.01 24.49 -76.12
C PHE A 4 -14.17 25.14 -75.00
N LEU A 5 -14.77 25.98 -74.14
CA LEU A 5 -14.05 26.42 -72.92
C LEU A 5 -14.90 26.89 -71.72
N SER A 6 -16.20 26.57 -71.65
CA SER A 6 -17.04 27.05 -70.53
C SER A 6 -17.75 25.95 -69.71
N LEU A 7 -17.57 24.68 -70.06
CA LEU A 7 -18.29 23.56 -69.39
C LEU A 7 -17.38 22.57 -68.66
N ILE A 8 -16.09 22.88 -68.45
CA ILE A 8 -15.14 21.98 -67.76
C ILE A 8 -14.94 22.36 -66.28
N HIS A 9 -15.38 23.55 -65.85
CA HIS A 9 -15.26 23.96 -64.43
C HIS A 9 -16.46 23.61 -63.54
N LEU A 10 -17.56 23.08 -64.09
CA LEU A 10 -18.72 22.67 -63.29
C LEU A 10 -18.74 21.18 -62.90
N ILE A 11 -17.74 20.40 -63.33
CA ILE A 11 -17.62 18.95 -63.05
C ILE A 11 -16.36 18.66 -62.23
N GLN A 12 -16.00 19.55 -61.31
CA GLN A 12 -14.97 19.29 -60.27
C GLN A 12 -15.53 19.42 -58.85
N LEU A 13 -16.84 19.66 -58.70
CA LEU A 13 -17.52 19.71 -57.41
C LEU A 13 -18.45 18.52 -57.18
N LEU A 14 -18.16 17.38 -57.81
CA LEU A 14 -18.80 16.11 -57.51
C LEU A 14 -17.95 15.33 -56.51
N LEU A 15 -18.24 15.60 -55.24
CA LEU A 15 -18.43 14.57 -54.23
C LEU A 15 -17.28 13.56 -54.07
N VAL A 16 -16.10 14.04 -53.68
CA VAL A 16 -15.18 13.23 -52.89
C VAL A 16 -15.65 13.33 -51.43
N ILE A 17 -16.75 12.65 -51.11
CA ILE A 17 -17.10 12.38 -49.71
C ILE A 17 -16.39 11.08 -49.35
N PRO A 18 -15.29 11.09 -48.57
CA PRO A 18 -14.87 9.88 -47.90
C PRO A 18 -15.98 9.49 -46.94
N LEU A 19 -16.70 8.41 -47.26
CA LEU A 19 -17.51 7.68 -46.31
C LEU A 19 -16.57 7.19 -45.22
N LEU A 20 -16.41 8.00 -44.17
CA LEU A 20 -15.87 7.58 -42.88
C LEU A 20 -16.89 6.63 -42.27
N THR A 21 -16.89 5.37 -42.73
CA THR A 21 -17.52 4.27 -42.01
C THR A 21 -16.69 4.02 -40.76
N SER A 22 -16.96 4.80 -39.72
CA SER A 22 -16.53 4.47 -38.36
C SER A 22 -17.25 3.18 -37.96
N ALA A 23 -16.60 2.05 -38.19
CA ALA A 23 -16.97 0.81 -37.53
C ALA A 23 -16.70 1.01 -36.04
N LEU A 24 -17.73 1.44 -35.31
CA LEU A 24 -17.74 1.47 -33.85
C LEU A 24 -17.70 0.00 -33.40
N THR A 25 -16.49 -0.54 -33.25
CA THR A 25 -16.29 -1.82 -32.59
C THR A 25 -16.56 -1.56 -31.12
N ILE A 26 -17.81 -1.75 -30.70
CA ILE A 26 -18.15 -1.83 -29.27
C ILE A 26 -17.46 -3.08 -28.78
N ARG A 27 -16.23 -2.93 -28.26
CA ARG A 27 -15.65 -3.95 -27.40
C ARG A 27 -16.62 -4.07 -26.23
N PRO A 28 -17.17 -5.25 -25.93
CA PRO A 28 -17.83 -5.43 -24.65
C PRO A 28 -16.76 -5.13 -23.60
N THR A 29 -16.85 -3.99 -22.94
CA THR A 29 -16.29 -3.85 -21.61
C THR A 29 -17.09 -4.84 -20.78
N THR A 30 -16.58 -6.07 -20.69
CA THR A 30 -16.75 -6.86 -19.49
C THR A 30 -16.26 -5.97 -18.35
N THR A 31 -17.19 -5.18 -17.81
CA THR A 31 -17.11 -4.66 -16.46
C THR A 31 -17.24 -5.89 -15.57
N THR A 32 -16.17 -6.69 -15.54
CA THR A 32 -15.83 -7.47 -14.36
C THR A 32 -15.49 -6.42 -13.34
N ASN A 33 -16.51 -5.93 -12.65
CA ASN A 33 -16.35 -5.34 -11.35
C ASN A 33 -15.53 -6.35 -10.54
N PRO A 34 -14.24 -6.11 -10.22
CA PRO A 34 -13.47 -7.03 -9.40
C PRO A 34 -13.89 -6.84 -7.94
N LEU A 35 -15.18 -6.69 -7.66
CA LEU A 35 -15.72 -6.91 -6.34
C LEU A 35 -15.74 -8.42 -6.16
N ARG A 36 -14.81 -8.89 -5.32
CA ARG A 36 -14.86 -10.18 -4.60
C ARG A 36 -14.02 -11.33 -5.14
N ARG A 37 -12.69 -11.16 -5.31
CA ARG A 37 -11.73 -12.26 -5.04
C ARG A 37 -10.24 -11.88 -5.03
N GLN A 38 -9.79 -11.07 -4.09
CA GLN A 38 -8.36 -11.01 -3.73
C GLN A 38 -8.20 -10.80 -2.21
N VAL A 39 -8.87 -11.61 -1.38
CA VAL A 39 -8.14 -12.12 -0.20
C VAL A 39 -7.25 -13.20 -0.78
N GLN A 40 -6.14 -12.76 -1.38
CA GLN A 40 -5.05 -13.68 -1.60
C GLN A 40 -4.49 -13.86 -0.20
N GLU A 41 -4.78 -15.02 0.39
CA GLU A 41 -3.92 -15.66 1.39
C GLU A 41 -2.54 -15.86 0.75
N GLY A 42 -1.88 -14.74 0.45
CA GLY A 42 -0.51 -14.68 0.04
C GLY A 42 0.27 -14.99 1.28
N SER A 43 1.16 -15.97 1.18
CA SER A 43 2.19 -16.26 2.18
C SER A 43 2.58 -14.98 2.92
N PRO A 44 2.56 -14.96 4.27
CA PRO A 44 2.95 -13.78 5.03
C PRO A 44 4.27 -13.27 4.46
N VAL A 45 4.24 -12.07 3.86
CA VAL A 45 5.44 -11.46 3.30
C VAL A 45 6.30 -11.14 4.51
N PRO A 46 7.47 -11.79 4.68
CA PRO A 46 8.32 -11.50 5.83
C PRO A 46 8.63 -9.99 5.84
N GLY A 47 8.48 -9.36 6.99
CA GLY A 47 8.64 -7.91 7.12
C GLY A 47 7.37 -7.10 6.83
N LYS A 48 6.21 -7.74 6.61
CA LYS A 48 4.93 -7.03 6.67
C LYS A 48 4.54 -6.74 8.12
N VAL A 49 4.28 -5.47 8.41
CA VAL A 49 3.75 -4.99 9.68
C VAL A 49 2.42 -4.29 9.47
N ASN A 50 1.56 -4.33 10.49
CA ASN A 50 0.32 -3.56 10.53
C ASN A 50 0.23 -2.90 11.90
N PHE A 51 -0.01 -1.60 11.96
CA PHE A 51 -0.12 -0.87 13.21
C PHE A 51 -1.40 -0.04 13.20
N CYS A 52 -2.08 0.01 14.33
CA CYS A 52 -3.33 0.73 14.48
C CYS A 52 -3.31 1.64 15.70
N THR A 53 -4.08 2.73 15.66
CA THR A 53 -4.18 3.68 16.76
C THR A 53 -4.98 3.12 17.95
N GLY A 54 -5.90 2.18 17.71
CA GLY A 54 -6.65 1.46 18.74
C GLY A 54 -6.04 0.10 19.09
N THR A 55 -6.44 -0.42 20.25
CA THR A 55 -6.13 -1.79 20.67
C THR A 55 -6.94 -2.80 19.85
N ASN A 56 -6.56 -4.08 19.89
CA ASN A 56 -7.22 -5.17 19.18
C ASN A 56 -7.41 -4.89 17.69
N THR A 57 -6.40 -4.30 17.04
CA THR A 57 -6.41 -3.98 15.60
C THR A 57 -7.59 -3.09 15.19
N SER A 58 -7.89 -2.07 16.00
CA SER A 58 -9.00 -1.13 15.80
C SER A 58 -8.53 0.32 15.60
N GLY A 59 -9.45 1.21 15.24
CA GLY A 59 -9.13 2.60 14.91
C GLY A 59 -8.56 2.74 13.49
N ASP A 60 -7.72 3.75 13.30
CA ASP A 60 -7.01 3.93 12.03
C ASP A 60 -5.84 2.94 11.98
N CYS A 61 -5.70 2.23 10.87
CA CYS A 61 -4.65 1.23 10.66
C CYS A 61 -3.87 1.54 9.39
N ASP A 62 -2.56 1.32 9.42
CA ASP A 62 -1.70 1.32 8.25
C ASP A 62 -0.82 0.07 8.24
N TRP A 63 -0.46 -0.39 7.04
CA TRP A 63 0.39 -1.55 6.85
C TRP A 63 1.60 -1.18 6.00
N ARG A 64 2.74 -1.77 6.32
CA ARG A 64 3.98 -1.56 5.58
C ARG A 64 4.69 -2.87 5.36
N VAL A 65 5.32 -2.98 4.19
CA VAL A 65 6.36 -3.98 3.96
C VAL A 65 7.67 -3.25 4.11
N VAL A 66 8.50 -3.70 5.05
CA VAL A 66 9.77 -3.04 5.35
C VAL A 66 10.97 -3.87 4.91
N THR A 67 12.06 -3.19 4.58
CA THR A 67 13.36 -3.81 4.42
C THR A 67 13.89 -4.21 5.80
N PHE A 68 14.44 -5.42 5.92
CA PHE A 68 15.04 -5.85 7.17
C PHE A 68 16.32 -5.08 7.50
N GLY A 69 16.56 -4.86 8.80
CA GLY A 69 17.74 -4.14 9.30
C GLY A 69 17.64 -2.62 9.20
N GLU A 70 16.67 -2.09 8.46
CA GLU A 70 16.43 -0.65 8.36
C GLU A 70 15.50 -0.15 9.46
N CYS A 71 15.80 1.05 9.97
CA CYS A 71 14.90 1.73 10.88
C CYS A 71 13.80 2.44 10.09
N ASN A 72 12.56 2.26 10.55
CA ASN A 72 11.38 2.85 9.97
C ASN A 72 10.73 3.75 11.01
N ALA A 73 10.60 5.04 10.70
CA ALA A 73 9.76 5.93 11.49
C ALA A 73 8.29 5.53 11.33
N LEU A 74 7.51 5.58 12.41
CA LEU A 74 6.07 5.52 12.31
C LEU A 74 5.58 6.82 11.64
N PRO A 75 4.62 6.74 10.70
CA PRO A 75 4.00 7.93 10.14
C PRO A 75 3.29 8.78 11.21
N ASP A 76 3.12 10.06 10.88
CA ASP A 76 2.34 10.99 11.70
C ASP A 76 0.95 10.43 12.01
N GLY A 77 0.49 10.63 13.24
CA GLY A 77 -0.77 10.08 13.75
C GLY A 77 -0.66 8.67 14.36
N PHE A 78 0.42 7.94 14.11
CA PHE A 78 0.70 6.63 14.72
C PHE A 78 1.86 6.67 15.71
N ALA A 79 2.88 7.49 15.45
CA ALA A 79 3.92 7.77 16.42
C ALA A 79 3.31 8.33 17.72
N LYS A 80 3.69 7.76 18.87
CA LYS A 80 3.14 8.05 20.21
C LYS A 80 1.61 7.86 20.32
N ASN A 81 1.03 7.11 19.40
CA ASN A 81 -0.40 6.82 19.34
C ASN A 81 -0.64 5.46 18.68
N THR A 82 0.14 4.44 19.04
CA THR A 82 -0.02 3.08 18.50
C THR A 82 -0.68 2.20 19.55
N GLY A 83 -1.93 1.81 19.35
CA GLY A 83 -2.68 0.93 20.25
C GLY A 83 -2.47 -0.56 19.98
N SER A 84 -2.15 -0.95 18.74
CA SER A 84 -1.78 -2.33 18.40
C SER A 84 -0.73 -2.38 17.29
N PHE A 85 0.12 -3.40 17.33
CA PHE A 85 1.22 -3.60 16.38
C PHE A 85 1.36 -5.08 16.03
N MET A 86 1.05 -5.42 14.79
CA MET A 86 1.03 -6.77 14.25
C MET A 86 2.22 -7.01 13.32
N VAL A 87 2.78 -8.21 13.40
CA VAL A 87 3.98 -8.61 12.64
C VAL A 87 3.68 -9.92 11.93
N ALA A 88 3.91 -9.96 10.63
CA ALA A 88 3.77 -11.17 9.85
C ALA A 88 4.84 -12.22 10.23
N ALA A 89 4.52 -13.50 10.03
CA ALA A 89 5.48 -14.59 10.23
C ALA A 89 6.77 -14.38 9.41
N GLY A 90 7.88 -14.91 9.91
CA GLY A 90 9.21 -14.75 9.29
C GLY A 90 9.96 -13.48 9.73
N ALA A 91 9.42 -12.69 10.67
CA ALA A 91 10.02 -11.45 11.14
C ALA A 91 9.87 -11.27 12.66
N VAL A 92 10.78 -10.50 13.26
CA VAL A 92 10.64 -9.89 14.59
C VAL A 92 10.90 -8.39 14.44
N CYS A 93 10.11 -7.55 15.10
CA CYS A 93 10.26 -6.10 15.02
C CYS A 93 10.53 -5.51 16.40
N TYR A 94 11.53 -4.64 16.51
CA TYR A 94 11.88 -3.93 17.73
C TYR A 94 11.33 -2.52 17.63
N VAL A 95 10.36 -2.18 18.48
CA VAL A 95 9.82 -0.82 18.55
C VAL A 95 10.78 0.11 19.27
N THR A 96 10.90 1.35 18.84
CA THR A 96 11.81 2.35 19.42
C THR A 96 11.03 3.54 19.94
N MET A 97 11.51 4.14 21.04
CA MET A 97 10.83 5.23 21.74
C MET A 97 11.61 6.55 21.68
N ASN A 98 12.56 6.66 20.75
CA ASN A 98 13.46 7.80 20.74
C ASN A 98 12.74 9.02 20.16
N GLU A 99 12.52 10.04 21.00
CA GLU A 99 11.84 11.28 20.61
C GLU A 99 12.73 12.18 19.74
N ASP A 100 14.06 12.07 19.91
CA ASP A 100 15.05 12.91 19.24
C ASP A 100 15.57 12.34 17.92
N ALA A 101 15.14 11.12 17.55
CA ALA A 101 15.69 10.39 16.42
C ALA A 101 14.62 9.55 15.70
N ALA A 102 13.53 10.20 15.28
CA ALA A 102 12.56 9.59 14.38
C ALA A 102 13.27 9.15 13.08
N GLY A 103 13.58 7.85 12.98
CA GLY A 103 14.37 7.27 11.88
C GLY A 103 15.73 6.70 12.29
N GLU A 104 16.22 6.92 13.51
CA GLU A 104 17.41 6.26 14.03
C GLU A 104 17.02 5.29 15.16
N CYS A 105 16.99 4.02 14.82
CA CYS A 105 16.66 2.97 15.78
C CYS A 105 17.89 2.72 16.64
N VAL A 106 17.95 3.37 17.81
CA VAL A 106 18.97 3.07 18.81
C VAL A 106 18.76 1.62 19.25
N ALA A 107 19.77 0.79 18.98
CA ALA A 107 19.68 -0.67 18.97
C ALA A 107 19.25 -1.34 20.30
N ASN A 108 19.13 -0.59 21.40
CA ASN A 108 19.05 -1.16 22.75
C ASN A 108 17.85 -0.68 23.60
N ALA A 109 16.89 0.08 23.05
CA ALA A 109 15.84 0.71 23.87
C ALA A 109 14.41 0.20 23.62
N GLY A 110 14.23 -0.95 22.97
CA GLY A 110 12.93 -1.35 22.42
C GLY A 110 12.25 -2.57 23.03
N TYR A 111 10.95 -2.71 22.77
CA TYR A 111 10.20 -3.95 22.97
C TYR A 111 10.23 -4.78 21.67
N ALA A 112 10.49 -6.08 21.80
CA ALA A 112 10.46 -7.00 20.67
C ALA A 112 9.03 -7.50 20.46
N VAL A 113 8.43 -7.07 19.34
CA VAL A 113 7.14 -7.55 18.85
C VAL A 113 7.39 -8.75 17.93
N ARG A 114 6.92 -9.93 18.37
CA ARG A 114 6.95 -11.17 17.59
C ARG A 114 5.57 -11.43 16.99
N PRO A 115 5.47 -12.22 15.92
CA PRO A 115 4.19 -12.67 15.38
C PRO A 115 3.35 -13.36 16.48
N PRO A 116 2.02 -13.16 16.50
CA PRO A 116 1.23 -12.37 15.56
C PRO A 116 1.32 -10.86 15.78
N GLY A 117 1.89 -10.41 16.89
CA GLY A 117 1.95 -9.02 17.28
C GLY A 117 1.61 -8.81 18.75
N ASN A 118 1.33 -7.55 19.08
CA ASN A 118 0.71 -7.17 20.33
C ASN A 118 -0.57 -6.37 20.05
N VAL A 119 -1.68 -6.83 20.62
CA VAL A 119 -3.00 -6.21 20.47
C VAL A 119 -3.21 -5.03 21.41
N ASP A 120 -2.37 -4.86 22.43
CA ASP A 120 -2.45 -3.76 23.38
C ASP A 120 -1.06 -3.22 23.69
N MET A 121 -0.64 -2.27 22.86
CA MET A 121 0.63 -1.57 23.03
C MET A 121 0.59 -0.54 24.18
N PHE A 122 -0.59 -0.14 24.64
CA PHE A 122 -0.73 0.75 25.81
C PHE A 122 -0.49 0.02 27.13
N ASN A 123 -0.52 -1.31 27.12
CA ASN A 123 -0.18 -2.12 28.28
C ASN A 123 0.50 -3.43 27.89
N VAL A 124 1.81 -3.35 27.67
CA VAL A 124 2.66 -4.52 27.50
C VAL A 124 3.40 -4.79 28.81
N GLN A 125 2.98 -5.84 29.52
CA GLN A 125 3.60 -6.24 30.79
C GLN A 125 3.63 -5.09 31.83
N GLY A 126 2.58 -4.27 31.87
CA GLY A 126 2.48 -3.11 32.78
C GLY A 126 3.21 -1.86 32.29
N ARG A 127 3.73 -1.83 31.06
CA ARG A 127 4.35 -0.65 30.45
C ARG A 127 3.58 -0.19 29.21
N ASP A 128 3.41 1.11 29.11
CA ASP A 128 2.83 1.78 27.96
C ASP A 128 3.89 2.06 26.89
N PHE A 129 3.91 1.25 25.84
CA PHE A 129 4.75 1.48 24.66
C PHE A 129 4.01 2.28 23.59
N GLY A 130 2.68 2.24 23.59
CA GLY A 130 1.84 2.85 22.56
C GLY A 130 1.97 4.37 22.51
N HIS A 131 2.10 5.02 23.67
CA HIS A 131 2.35 6.46 23.75
C HIS A 131 3.83 6.86 23.66
N ALA A 132 4.74 5.88 23.64
CA ALA A 132 6.18 6.14 23.60
C ALA A 132 6.79 5.82 22.23
N VAL A 133 6.22 4.88 21.48
CA VAL A 133 6.80 4.38 20.23
C VAL A 133 6.83 5.45 19.13
N THR A 134 7.99 5.66 18.53
CA THR A 134 8.21 6.60 17.41
C THR A 134 8.67 5.91 16.14
N GLY A 135 9.18 4.68 16.24
CA GLY A 135 9.65 3.91 15.09
C GLY A 135 9.84 2.44 15.40
N PHE A 136 10.37 1.70 14.42
CA PHE A 136 10.64 0.28 14.56
C PHE A 136 11.71 -0.20 13.56
N ARG A 137 12.44 -1.26 13.93
CA ARG A 137 13.33 -2.01 13.02
C ARG A 137 12.89 -3.45 13.00
N CYS A 138 12.68 -4.02 11.82
CA CYS A 138 12.40 -5.44 11.69
C CYS A 138 13.65 -6.21 11.28
N GLU A 139 13.78 -7.42 11.79
CA GLU A 139 14.82 -8.38 11.45
C GLU A 139 14.17 -9.67 10.95
N ARG A 140 14.85 -10.34 10.03
CA ARG A 140 14.40 -11.64 9.55
C ARG A 140 14.49 -12.65 10.69
N CYS A 141 13.45 -13.45 10.85
CA CYS A 141 13.39 -14.50 11.85
C CYS A 141 12.67 -15.71 11.26
N ASP A 142 13.44 -16.62 10.67
CA ASP A 142 12.89 -17.81 9.98
C ASP A 142 12.13 -18.75 10.94
N GLU A 143 12.45 -18.70 12.24
CA GLU A 143 11.79 -19.47 13.30
C GLU A 143 10.56 -18.75 13.89
N CYS A 144 10.33 -17.47 13.57
CA CYS A 144 9.19 -16.71 14.10
C CYS A 144 7.92 -17.05 13.32
N GLN A 145 7.07 -17.88 13.91
CA GLN A 145 5.78 -18.29 13.35
C GLN A 145 4.62 -17.60 14.10
N THR A 146 3.47 -17.46 13.44
CA THR A 146 2.20 -17.16 14.11
C THR A 146 1.75 -18.45 14.81
N ASN A 147 1.92 -18.53 16.13
CA ASN A 147 1.29 -19.60 16.93
C ASN A 147 -0.24 -19.49 16.89
#